data_AF-A0A345EBY5-F1
#
_entry.id   AF-A0A345EBY5-F1
#
_cell.length_a   1.000
_cell.length_b   1.000
_cell.length_c   1.000
_cell.angle_alpha   90.00
_cell.angle_beta   90.00
_cell.angle_gamma   90.00
#
_symmetry.space_group_name_H-M   'P 1'
#
loop_
_entity.id
_entity.type
_entity.pdbx_description
1 polymer ?
#
loop_
_entity_poly.entity_id
_entity_poly.type
_entity_poly.pdbx_seq_one_letter_code
_entity_poly.pdbx_strand_id
1 'polypeptide(L)'
;MICRSRVLDPKEVPDQELIVHRGGHLQDVRVSFQRMAAAEMPSPFMLTGPPGTGKTLIARNALRHVAQQDNIRTAYVDCWTDYDDYHLSA
;
A
#
# COMPACT_ATOMS: atom_id res chain seq x y z
N MET A 1 -3.88 -5.79 30.12
CA MET A 1 -2.54 -6.18 29.63
C MET A 1 -2.66 -6.46 28.14
N ILE A 2 -1.86 -5.81 27.28
CA ILE A 2 -1.87 -6.04 25.82
C ILE A 2 -0.87 -7.16 25.50
N CYS A 3 -1.32 -8.24 24.88
CA CYS A 3 -0.49 -9.43 24.61
C CYS A 3 0.37 -9.31 23.34
N ARG A 4 0.01 -8.41 22.41
CA ARG A 4 0.72 -8.20 21.14
C ARG A 4 0.69 -6.72 20.76
N SER A 5 1.58 -5.91 21.33
CA SER A 5 1.61 -4.46 21.07
C SER A 5 1.82 -4.10 19.60
N ARG A 6 2.54 -4.93 18.83
CA ARG A 6 2.78 -4.72 17.39
C ARG A 6 1.52 -4.54 16.55
N VAL A 7 0.40 -5.14 16.96
CA VAL A 7 -0.87 -5.03 16.21
C VAL A 7 -1.49 -3.63 16.29
N LEU A 8 -0.99 -2.79 17.20
CA LEU A 8 -1.40 -1.41 17.36
C LEU A 8 -0.45 -0.44 16.66
N ASP A 9 0.65 -0.91 16.08
CA ASP A 9 1.56 -0.07 15.29
C ASP A 9 0.87 0.31 13.96
N PRO A 10 0.67 1.61 13.67
CA PRO A 10 0.09 2.06 12.40
C PRO A 10 0.90 1.65 11.17
N LYS A 11 2.19 1.34 11.34
CA LYS A 11 3.08 0.88 10.27
C LYS A 11 2.96 -0.62 10.02
N GLU A 12 2.36 -1.39 10.94
CA GLU A 12 2.12 -2.81 10.74
C GLU A 12 1.10 -3.03 9.62
N VAL A 13 1.42 -3.94 8.70
CA VAL A 13 0.51 -4.34 7.63
C VAL A 13 0.07 -5.78 7.91
N PRO A 14 -1.20 -6.00 8.27
CA PRO A 14 -1.71 -7.32 8.59
C PRO A 14 -1.82 -8.18 7.31
N ASP A 15 -1.95 -9.49 7.52
CA ASP A 15 -2.27 -10.42 6.44
C ASP A 15 -3.63 -10.09 5.81
N GLN A 16 -3.79 -10.36 4.52
CA GLN A 16 -4.97 -9.98 3.74
C GLN A 16 -6.29 -10.47 4.38
N GLU A 17 -6.29 -11.65 4.99
CA GLU A 17 -7.47 -12.25 5.63
C GLU A 17 -8.02 -11.39 6.80
N LEU A 18 -7.17 -10.57 7.41
CA LEU A 18 -7.54 -9.67 8.50
C LEU A 18 -8.08 -8.32 8.00
N ILE A 19 -8.04 -8.05 6.68
CA ILE A 19 -8.57 -6.83 6.07
C ILE A 19 -10.05 -7.02 5.72
N VAL A 20 -10.92 -6.75 6.68
CA VAL A 20 -12.37 -6.87 6.54
C VAL A 20 -13.00 -5.65 5.86
N HIS A 21 -14.15 -5.86 5.18
CA HIS A 21 -14.96 -4.82 4.51
C HIS A 21 -14.25 -4.00 3.41
N ARG A 22 -13.10 -4.49 2.92
CA ARG A 22 -12.32 -3.86 1.84
C ARG A 22 -11.84 -4.82 0.76
N GLY A 23 -12.31 -6.07 0.76
CA GLY A 23 -11.85 -7.11 -0.17
C GLY A 23 -11.91 -6.71 -1.65
N GLY A 24 -13.03 -6.09 -2.10
CA GLY A 24 -13.15 -5.61 -3.48
C GLY A 24 -12.09 -4.55 -3.84
N HIS A 25 -11.99 -3.49 -3.03
CA HIS A 25 -10.98 -2.44 -3.24
C HIS A 25 -9.54 -2.98 -3.18
N LEU A 26 -9.27 -3.92 -2.28
CA LEU A 26 -7.94 -4.55 -2.19
C LEU A 26 -7.63 -5.34 -3.47
N GLN A 27 -8.62 -6.06 -4.00
CA GLN A 27 -8.50 -6.78 -5.26
C GLN A 27 -8.21 -5.83 -6.43
N ASP A 28 -8.93 -4.72 -6.52
CA ASP A 28 -8.76 -3.74 -7.59
C ASP A 28 -7.34 -3.12 -7.59
N VAL A 29 -6.85 -2.77 -6.39
CA VAL A 29 -5.49 -2.24 -6.22
C VAL A 29 -4.44 -3.28 -6.59
N ARG A 30 -4.64 -4.54 -6.16
CA ARG A 30 -3.72 -5.64 -6.48
C ARG A 30 -3.64 -5.89 -7.98
N VAL A 31 -4.78 -5.97 -8.67
CA VAL A 31 -4.83 -6.13 -10.13
C VAL A 31 -4.15 -4.95 -10.83
N SER A 32 -4.37 -3.72 -10.34
CA SER A 32 -3.74 -2.53 -10.92
C SER A 32 -2.21 -2.61 -10.82
N PHE A 33 -1.66 -2.98 -9.66
CA PHE A 33 -0.22 -3.18 -9.51
C PHE A 33 0.33 -4.32 -10.38
N GLN A 34 -0.38 -5.44 -10.49
CA GLN A 34 0.03 -6.56 -11.34
C GLN A 34 0.11 -6.14 -12.82
N ARG A 35 -0.87 -5.39 -13.31
CA ARG A 35 -0.88 -4.88 -14.69
C ARG A 35 0.24 -3.86 -14.94
N MET A 36 0.57 -3.04 -13.95
CA MET A 36 1.73 -2.14 -14.01
C MET A 36 3.04 -2.93 -14.05
N ALA A 37 3.18 -3.96 -13.20
CA ALA A 37 4.35 -4.83 -13.18
C ALA A 37 4.55 -5.59 -14.50
N ALA A 38 3.46 -6.01 -15.14
CA ALA A 38 3.46 -6.66 -16.46
C ALA A 38 3.61 -5.69 -17.64
N ALA A 39 3.76 -4.37 -17.38
CA ALA A 39 3.79 -3.32 -18.40
C ALA A 39 2.55 -3.28 -19.32
N GLU A 40 1.42 -3.83 -18.87
CA GLU A 40 0.13 -3.84 -19.59
C GLU A 40 -0.70 -2.57 -19.37
N MET A 41 -0.40 -1.84 -18.30
CA MET A 41 -1.13 -0.63 -17.90
C MET A 41 -0.15 0.54 -17.73
N PRO A 42 -0.18 1.54 -18.63
CA PRO A 42 0.75 2.66 -18.58
C PRO A 42 0.33 3.76 -17.59
N SER A 43 -0.93 3.78 -17.13
CA SER A 43 -1.47 4.88 -16.33
C SER A 43 -1.48 4.56 -14.83
N PRO A 44 -0.99 5.47 -13.96
CA PRO A 44 -1.13 5.34 -12.51
C PRO A 44 -2.60 5.44 -12.09
N PHE A 45 -2.91 4.90 -10.92
CA PHE A 45 -4.24 5.03 -10.29
C PHE A 45 -4.17 5.85 -9.00
N MET A 46 -5.31 6.40 -8.58
CA MET A 46 -5.44 7.22 -7.38
C MET A 46 -6.38 6.56 -6.38
N LEU A 47 -6.00 6.54 -5.10
CA LEU A 47 -6.87 6.13 -3.99
C LEU A 47 -7.36 7.36 -3.25
N THR A 48 -8.68 7.61 -3.28
CA THR A 48 -9.29 8.79 -2.65
C THR A 48 -10.26 8.39 -1.55
N GLY A 49 -10.51 9.33 -0.62
CA GLY A 49 -11.50 9.18 0.45
C GLY A 49 -11.03 9.74 1.79
N PRO A 50 -11.93 9.85 2.79
CA PRO A 50 -11.63 10.43 4.10
C PRO A 50 -10.44 9.76 4.83
N PRO A 51 -9.78 10.44 5.78
CA PRO A 51 -8.78 9.81 6.63
C PRO A 51 -9.37 8.61 7.40
N GLY A 52 -8.54 7.61 7.69
CA GLY A 52 -8.96 6.40 8.41
C GLY A 52 -9.75 5.35 7.61
N THR A 53 -10.05 5.58 6.32
CA THR A 53 -10.83 4.61 5.50
C THR A 53 -10.03 3.40 4.98
N GLY A 54 -8.75 3.30 5.30
CA GLY A 54 -7.88 2.16 4.96
C GLY A 54 -7.11 2.28 3.64
N LYS A 55 -7.08 3.45 2.98
CA LYS A 55 -6.39 3.66 1.68
C LYS A 55 -4.91 3.23 1.72
N THR A 56 -4.16 3.72 2.70
CA THR A 56 -2.74 3.38 2.87
C THR A 56 -2.55 1.90 3.20
N LEU A 57 -3.44 1.32 4.02
CA LEU A 57 -3.41 -0.08 4.41
C LEU A 57 -3.54 -1.01 3.19
N ILE A 58 -4.56 -0.78 2.35
CA ILE A 58 -4.78 -1.61 1.16
C ILE A 58 -3.66 -1.44 0.13
N ALA A 59 -3.11 -0.24 -0.03
CA ALA A 59 -2.01 0.02 -0.95
C ALA A 59 -0.74 -0.74 -0.52
N ARG A 60 -0.36 -0.64 0.76
CA ARG A 60 0.84 -1.32 1.29
C ARG A 60 0.67 -2.84 1.30
N ASN A 61 -0.52 -3.35 1.64
CA ASN A 61 -0.79 -4.78 1.61
C ASN A 61 -0.71 -5.34 0.18
N ALA A 62 -1.39 -4.71 -0.78
CA ALA A 62 -1.34 -5.12 -2.19
C ALA A 62 0.08 -5.05 -2.75
N LEU A 63 0.84 -3.98 -2.45
CA LEU A 63 2.23 -3.83 -2.88
C LEU A 63 3.14 -4.94 -2.30
N ARG A 64 2.96 -5.29 -1.02
CA ARG A 64 3.67 -6.40 -0.38
C ARG A 64 3.38 -7.73 -1.08
N HIS A 65 2.13 -7.96 -1.50
CA HIS A 65 1.78 -9.17 -2.25
C HIS A 65 2.44 -9.22 -3.63
N VAL A 66 2.42 -8.13 -4.40
CA VAL A 66 3.04 -8.11 -5.74
C VAL A 66 4.57 -8.25 -5.64
N ALA A 67 5.21 -7.58 -4.67
CA ALA A 67 6.65 -7.70 -4.45
C ALA A 67 7.11 -9.12 -4.06
N GLN A 68 6.21 -9.96 -3.51
CA GLN A 68 6.50 -11.36 -3.17
C GLN A 68 6.32 -12.31 -4.35
N GLN A 69 5.47 -11.97 -5.31
CA GLN A 69 5.16 -12.83 -6.46
C GLN A 69 6.04 -12.51 -7.67
N ASP A 70 6.30 -11.23 -7.90
CA ASP A 70 7.04 -10.72 -9.03
C ASP A 70 8.39 -10.17 -8.57
N ASN A 71 9.46 -10.39 -9.34
CA ASN A 71 10.78 -9.81 -9.05
C ASN A 71 10.84 -8.31 -9.40
N ILE A 72 9.95 -7.52 -8.79
CA ILE A 72 9.82 -6.09 -9.02
C ILE A 72 10.40 -5.30 -7.85
N ARG A 73 11.08 -4.20 -8.17
CA ARG A 73 11.48 -3.23 -7.15
C ARG A 73 10.26 -2.39 -6.81
N THR A 74 9.96 -2.30 -5.52
CA THR A 74 8.87 -1.47 -5.01
C THR A 74 9.42 -0.41 -4.08
N ALA A 75 8.76 0.73 -4.04
CA ALA A 75 9.04 1.82 -3.12
C ALA A 75 7.71 2.37 -2.58
N TYR A 76 7.72 2.79 -1.33
CA TYR A 76 6.62 3.51 -0.70
C TYR A 76 7.18 4.83 -0.18
N VAL A 77 6.59 5.92 -0.61
CA VAL A 77 6.95 7.29 -0.19
C VAL A 77 5.72 7.88 0.48
N ASP A 78 5.88 8.29 1.73
CA ASP A 78 4.90 9.08 2.47
C ASP A 78 5.26 10.56 2.31
N CYS A 79 4.55 11.26 1.41
CA CYS A 79 4.84 12.65 1.09
C CYS A 79 4.75 13.61 2.30
N TRP A 80 4.13 13.21 3.41
CA TRP A 80 4.11 14.00 4.64
C TRP A 80 5.38 13.77 5.48
N THR A 81 5.79 12.51 5.63
CA THR A 81 6.92 12.13 6.47
C THR A 81 8.26 12.31 5.75
N ASP A 82 8.30 12.04 4.45
CA ASP A 82 9.51 12.07 3.62
C ASP A 82 9.66 13.42 2.88
N TYR A 83 8.96 14.45 3.34
CA TYR A 83 8.85 15.74 2.65
C TYR A 83 10.21 16.38 2.33
N ASP A 84 11.14 16.37 3.29
CA ASP A 84 12.44 17.03 3.17
C ASP A 84 13.44 16.23 2.30
N ASP A 85 13.32 14.90 2.26
CA ASP A 85 14.26 14.02 1.53
C ASP A 85 14.15 14.16 0.01
N TYR A 86 13.00 14.64 -0.48
CA TYR A 86 12.72 14.79 -1.91
C TYR A 86 12.55 16.25 -2.36
N HIS A 87 12.74 17.22 -1.44
CA HIS A 87 12.96 18.60 -1.86
C HIS A 87 14.38 18.72 -2.40
N LEU A 88 14.47 18.86 -3.73
CA LEU A 88 15.69 19.32 -4.38
C LEU A 88 16.01 20.69 -3.78
N SER A 89 16.96 20.75 -2.84
CA SER A 89 17.61 22.00 -2.45
C SER A 89 18.17 22.60 -3.73
N ALA A 90 17.52 23.68 -4.19
CA ALA A 90 17.97 24.49 -5.31
C ALA A 90 19.37 25.07 -5.07
#